data_AF-A0A970CWU1-F1
#
_entry.id   AF-A0A970CWU1-F1
#
_cell.length_a   1.000
_cell.length_b   1.000
_cell.length_c   1.000
_cell.angle_alpha   90.00
_cell.angle_beta   90.00
_cell.angle_gamma   90.00
#
_symmetry.space_group_name_H-M   'P 1'
#
loop_
_entity.id
_entity.type
_entity.pdbx_description
1 polymer ?
#
loop_
_entity_poly.entity_id
_entity_poly.type
_entity_poly.pdbx_seq_one_letter_code
_entity_poly.pdbx_strand_id
1 'polypeptide(L)'
;IKGIIPGEKNILIDGVSGSNNSNIYSTVDFNNVEKLATGHSPIILGNKLVFSFYNDVEKSNGLYLLDIGNNETTTIDKEVLSVNKVNDNKILYTKKEGKESDLGVYVFDIQSKEKKYLTNVITKDVYYDSINKELYKNIFFTLNETGRDIIYKLDIQ
;
A
#
# COMPACT_ATOMS: atom_id res chain seq x y z
N ILE A 1 -3.45 -9.39 17.82
CA ILE A 1 -4.08 -8.06 17.99
C ILE A 1 -2.96 -7.10 18.39
N LYS A 2 -2.43 -6.28 17.46
CA LYS A 2 -1.43 -5.26 17.81
C LYS A 2 -2.13 -4.18 18.65
N GLY A 3 -1.47 -3.77 19.73
CA GLY A 3 -2.04 -3.05 20.87
C GLY A 3 -2.67 -1.71 20.53
N ILE A 4 -3.71 -1.40 21.29
CA ILE A 4 -4.49 -0.16 21.26
C ILE A 4 -3.67 0.93 21.98
N ILE A 5 -3.52 2.11 21.36
CA ILE A 5 -2.96 3.30 22.00
C ILE A 5 -4.13 4.29 22.23
N PRO A 6 -4.54 4.52 23.49
CA PRO A 6 -5.59 5.48 23.80
C PRO A 6 -5.23 6.89 23.34
N GLY A 7 -6.15 7.56 22.63
CA GLY A 7 -5.97 8.92 22.10
C GLY A 7 -5.44 8.99 20.67
N GLU A 8 -5.00 7.87 20.09
CA GLU A 8 -4.64 7.79 18.67
C GLU A 8 -5.81 7.26 17.82
N LYS A 9 -5.89 7.72 16.57
CA LYS A 9 -6.91 7.26 15.62
C LYS A 9 -6.56 5.83 15.18
N ASN A 10 -7.36 4.87 15.62
CA ASN A 10 -7.24 3.46 15.28
C ASN A 10 -7.96 3.17 13.96
N ILE A 11 -7.43 2.22 13.19
CA ILE A 11 -8.08 1.70 11.98
C ILE A 11 -8.62 0.29 12.24
N LEU A 12 -9.89 0.11 11.89
CA LEU A 12 -10.56 -1.18 11.92
C LEU A 12 -10.85 -1.63 10.49
N ILE A 13 -10.69 -2.92 10.26
CA ILE A 13 -10.96 -3.54 8.97
C ILE A 13 -11.97 -4.66 9.19
N ASP A 14 -13.09 -4.60 8.47
CA ASP A 14 -14.14 -5.61 8.50
C ASP A 14 -14.33 -6.20 7.11
N GLY A 15 -14.19 -7.51 6.98
CA GLY A 15 -14.28 -8.20 5.70
C GLY A 15 -15.71 -8.19 5.15
N VAL A 16 -15.89 -7.87 3.88
CA VAL A 16 -17.20 -7.97 3.23
C VAL A 16 -17.34 -9.37 2.63
N SER A 17 -18.32 -10.14 3.11
CA SER A 17 -18.57 -11.50 2.64
C SER A 17 -18.75 -11.55 1.12
N GLY A 18 -17.97 -12.40 0.44
CA GLY A 18 -17.99 -12.55 -1.01
C GLY A 18 -17.30 -11.43 -1.80
N SER A 19 -16.59 -10.52 -1.14
CA SER A 19 -15.82 -9.45 -1.79
C SER A 19 -14.31 -9.58 -1.51
N ASN A 20 -13.50 -9.14 -2.47
CA ASN A 20 -12.06 -8.92 -2.27
C ASN A 20 -11.75 -7.62 -1.52
N ASN A 21 -12.78 -6.83 -1.20
CA ASN A 21 -12.66 -5.60 -0.45
C ASN A 21 -13.21 -5.75 0.97
N SER A 22 -12.72 -4.90 1.87
CA SER A 22 -13.15 -4.78 3.25
C SER A 22 -13.68 -3.38 3.51
N ASN A 23 -14.53 -3.22 4.51
CA ASN A 23 -14.85 -1.91 5.04
C ASN A 23 -13.68 -1.44 5.91
N ILE A 24 -13.25 -0.19 5.70
CA ILE A 24 -12.20 0.46 6.48
C ILE A 24 -12.86 1.52 7.35
N TYR A 25 -12.70 1.40 8.66
CA TYR A 25 -13.24 2.34 9.63
C TYR A 25 -12.14 3.01 10.42
N SER A 26 -12.49 4.14 11.02
CA SER A 26 -11.68 4.78 12.03
C SER A 26 -12.43 4.98 13.33
N THR A 27 -11.68 4.95 14.42
CA THR A 27 -12.20 5.22 15.74
C THR A 27 -11.09 5.72 16.66
N VAL A 28 -11.44 6.55 17.63
CA VAL A 28 -10.51 7.00 18.68
C VAL A 28 -10.69 6.22 19.99
N ASP A 29 -11.87 5.64 20.19
CA ASP A 29 -12.31 5.09 21.47
C ASP A 29 -13.10 3.76 21.36
N PHE A 30 -13.28 3.23 20.15
CA PHE A 30 -14.11 2.06 19.81
C PHE A 30 -15.61 2.21 20.13
N ASN A 31 -16.05 3.36 20.64
CA ASN A 31 -17.46 3.68 20.86
C ASN A 31 -18.04 4.44 19.67
N ASN A 32 -17.20 5.27 19.02
CA ASN A 32 -17.55 6.04 17.84
C ASN A 32 -16.75 5.51 16.65
N VAL A 33 -17.42 4.77 15.77
CA VAL A 33 -16.82 4.14 14.59
C VAL A 33 -17.35 4.83 13.34
N GLU A 34 -16.44 5.42 12.57
CA GLU A 34 -16.74 6.09 11.30
C GLU A 34 -16.22 5.26 10.15
N LYS A 35 -17.08 4.94 9.17
CA LYS A 35 -16.64 4.28 7.94
C LYS A 35 -15.92 5.30 7.06
N LEU A 36 -14.66 5.02 6.74
CA LEU A 36 -13.84 5.86 5.88
C LEU A 36 -13.92 5.43 4.41
N ALA A 37 -13.78 4.13 4.14
CA ALA A 37 -13.67 3.62 2.78
C ALA A 37 -14.12 2.15 2.67
N THR A 38 -14.19 1.67 1.43
CA THR A 38 -14.25 0.24 1.10
C THR A 38 -13.01 -0.08 0.26
N GLY A 39 -12.23 -1.08 0.66
CA GLY A 39 -10.97 -1.43 0.01
C GLY A 39 -10.12 -2.39 0.86
N HIS A 40 -8.83 -2.48 0.56
CA HIS A 40 -7.87 -3.31 1.28
C HIS A 40 -6.51 -2.60 1.35
N SER A 41 -5.61 -3.16 2.17
CA SER A 41 -4.25 -2.62 2.42
C SER A 41 -4.23 -1.13 2.81
N PRO A 42 -4.99 -0.71 3.85
CA PRO A 42 -5.02 0.70 4.26
C PRO A 42 -3.68 1.15 4.85
N ILE A 43 -3.27 2.36 4.49
CA ILE A 43 -2.10 3.06 5.04
C ILE A 43 -2.55 4.45 5.49
N ILE A 44 -2.35 4.77 6.77
CA ILE A 44 -2.65 6.09 7.34
C ILE A 44 -1.39 6.97 7.36
N LEU A 45 -1.56 8.19 6.86
CA LEU A 45 -0.54 9.21 6.70
C LEU A 45 -1.11 10.54 7.23
N GLY A 46 -1.17 10.69 8.55
CA GLY A 46 -1.86 11.81 9.20
C GLY A 46 -3.36 11.79 8.91
N ASN A 47 -3.89 12.87 8.31
CA ASN A 47 -5.31 12.99 7.93
C ASN A 47 -5.63 12.43 6.53
N LYS A 48 -4.78 11.54 6.03
CA LYS A 48 -4.91 10.92 4.71
C LYS A 48 -4.94 9.40 4.87
N LEU A 49 -5.79 8.74 4.11
CA LEU A 49 -5.86 7.29 3.98
C LEU A 49 -5.52 6.90 2.55
N VAL A 50 -4.46 6.11 2.38
CA VAL A 50 -4.19 5.40 1.12
C VAL A 50 -4.79 4.01 1.22
N PHE A 51 -5.50 3.56 0.19
CA PHE A 51 -6.07 2.22 0.15
C PHE A 51 -6.16 1.70 -1.29
N SER A 52 -6.13 0.39 -1.42
CA SER A 52 -6.38 -0.30 -2.68
C SER A 52 -7.85 -0.70 -2.77
N PHE A 53 -8.43 -0.70 -3.97
CA PHE A 53 -9.77 -1.21 -4.20
C PHE A 53 -9.73 -2.19 -5.38
N TYR A 54 -10.18 -3.42 -5.14
CA TYR A 54 -10.30 -4.44 -6.18
C TYR A 54 -11.59 -4.20 -6.97
N ASN A 55 -11.46 -3.97 -8.27
CA ASN A 55 -12.58 -3.86 -9.19
C ASN A 55 -12.89 -5.25 -9.78
N ASP A 56 -14.04 -5.83 -9.43
CA ASP A 56 -14.45 -7.14 -9.90
C ASP A 56 -14.70 -7.21 -11.42
N VAL A 57 -15.02 -6.09 -12.06
CA VAL A 57 -15.27 -6.01 -13.52
C VAL A 57 -13.94 -5.98 -14.27
N GLU A 58 -13.02 -5.12 -13.83
CA GLU A 58 -11.71 -4.94 -14.48
C GLU A 58 -10.67 -5.98 -14.02
N LYS A 59 -10.99 -6.78 -12.99
CA LYS A 59 -10.11 -7.78 -12.36
C LYS A 59 -8.75 -7.20 -11.95
N SER A 60 -8.74 -5.96 -11.49
CA SER A 60 -7.53 -5.21 -11.14
C SER A 60 -7.74 -4.38 -9.87
N ASN A 61 -6.64 -3.98 -9.21
CA ASN A 61 -6.73 -3.03 -8.10
C ASN A 61 -6.45 -1.61 -8.58
N GLY A 62 -7.30 -0.66 -8.18
CA GLY A 62 -6.96 0.76 -8.18
C GLY A 62 -6.34 1.17 -6.85
N LEU A 63 -5.48 2.17 -6.88
CA LEU A 63 -4.89 2.78 -5.69
C LEU A 63 -5.46 4.18 -5.50
N TYR A 64 -5.94 4.47 -4.30
CA TYR A 64 -6.71 5.67 -3.98
C TYR A 64 -6.15 6.39 -2.76
N LEU A 65 -6.33 7.70 -2.74
CA LEU A 65 -6.04 8.60 -1.63
C LEU A 65 -7.34 9.25 -1.17
N LEU A 66 -7.76 8.97 0.05
CA LEU A 66 -8.83 9.67 0.74
C LEU A 66 -8.24 10.75 1.64
N ASP A 67 -8.71 11.98 1.47
CA ASP A 67 -8.58 13.03 2.48
C ASP A 67 -9.71 12.90 3.49
N ILE A 68 -9.35 12.56 4.73
CA ILE A 68 -10.31 12.27 5.79
C ILE A 68 -11.02 13.56 6.25
N GLY A 69 -10.40 14.73 6.07
CA GLY A 69 -10.93 16.00 6.59
C GLY A 69 -12.08 16.57 5.77
N ASN A 70 -12.09 16.31 4.46
CA ASN A 70 -13.13 16.78 3.53
C ASN A 70 -13.82 15.64 2.77
N ASN A 71 -13.46 14.39 3.06
CA ASN A 71 -13.99 13.18 2.43
C ASN A 71 -13.79 13.12 0.90
N GLU A 72 -12.73 13.75 0.40
CA GLU A 72 -12.38 13.72 -1.04
C GLU A 72 -11.48 12.53 -1.35
N THR A 73 -11.90 11.70 -2.32
CA THR A 73 -11.10 10.58 -2.82
C THR A 73 -10.49 10.89 -4.18
N THR A 74 -9.18 10.72 -4.31
CA THR A 74 -8.43 10.86 -5.56
C THR A 74 -7.89 9.50 -5.99
N THR A 75 -7.93 9.19 -7.29
CA THR A 75 -7.23 8.02 -7.83
C THR A 75 -5.75 8.34 -8.02
N ILE A 76 -4.86 7.53 -7.47
CA ILE A 76 -3.40 7.64 -7.66
C ILE A 76 -2.99 6.90 -8.94
N ASP A 77 -3.38 5.63 -9.05
CA ASP A 77 -3.06 4.79 -10.20
C ASP A 77 -4.04 3.62 -10.32
N LYS A 78 -3.97 2.92 -11.46
CA LYS A 78 -4.74 1.70 -11.74
C LYS A 78 -3.79 0.52 -11.91
N GLU A 79 -4.32 -0.69 -11.80
CA GLU A 79 -3.57 -1.96 -11.95
C GLU A 79 -2.42 -2.12 -10.94
N VAL A 80 -2.61 -1.60 -9.73
CA VAL A 80 -1.64 -1.70 -8.64
C VAL A 80 -1.64 -3.11 -8.06
N LEU A 81 -0.45 -3.63 -7.76
CA LEU A 81 -0.28 -4.96 -7.19
C LEU A 81 0.07 -4.89 -5.70
N SER A 82 0.85 -3.89 -5.31
CA SER A 82 1.26 -3.70 -3.91
C SER A 82 1.46 -2.23 -3.59
N VAL A 83 1.29 -1.89 -2.31
CA VAL A 83 1.54 -0.55 -1.76
C VAL A 83 2.18 -0.68 -0.39
N ASN A 84 3.18 0.14 -0.11
CA ASN A 84 3.92 0.19 1.15
C ASN A 84 4.17 1.63 1.57
N LYS A 85 4.20 1.87 2.88
CA LYS A 85 4.58 3.17 3.45
C LYS A 85 6.10 3.32 3.39
N VAL A 86 6.58 4.43 2.83
CA VAL A 86 8.01 4.80 2.87
C VAL A 86 8.29 5.66 4.09
N ASN A 87 7.48 6.71 4.28
CA ASN A 87 7.49 7.60 5.44
C ASN A 87 6.10 8.25 5.58
N ASP A 88 5.96 9.28 6.42
CA ASP A 88 4.66 9.95 6.66
C ASP A 88 4.12 10.77 5.48
N ASN A 89 4.90 10.96 4.42
CA ASN A 89 4.49 11.73 3.23
C ASN A 89 4.63 10.95 1.91
N LYS A 90 5.21 9.74 1.92
CA LYS A 90 5.49 8.99 0.70
C LYS A 90 5.05 7.54 0.82
N ILE A 91 4.48 7.05 -0.26
CA ILE A 91 4.21 5.63 -0.46
C ILE A 91 5.04 5.11 -1.64
N LEU A 92 5.36 3.83 -1.59
CA LEU A 92 5.93 3.09 -2.69
C LEU A 92 4.90 2.06 -3.14
N TYR A 93 4.69 1.97 -4.45
CA TYR A 93 3.75 1.01 -4.99
C TYR A 93 4.29 0.40 -6.29
N THR A 94 3.81 -0.80 -6.58
CA THR A 94 4.13 -1.50 -7.82
C THR A 94 2.88 -1.68 -8.66
N LYS A 95 3.02 -1.55 -9.97
CA LYS A 95 1.94 -1.85 -10.91
C LYS A 95 2.48 -2.58 -12.12
N LYS A 96 1.59 -3.26 -12.82
CA LYS A 96 1.93 -3.96 -14.06
C LYS A 96 2.30 -2.94 -15.13
N GLU A 97 3.44 -3.13 -15.80
CA GLU A 97 3.90 -2.34 -16.93
C GLU A 97 4.05 -3.28 -18.13
N GLY A 98 3.34 -3.05 -19.23
CA GLY A 98 3.51 -3.85 -20.45
C GLY A 98 3.24 -5.36 -20.30
N LYS A 99 4.26 -6.21 -20.56
CA LYS A 99 4.13 -7.68 -20.60
C LYS A 99 3.97 -8.28 -19.19
N GLU A 100 3.43 -9.50 -19.11
CA GLU A 100 2.95 -10.16 -17.88
C GLU A 100 3.87 -10.22 -16.65
N SER A 101 5.15 -9.85 -16.76
CA SER A 101 6.13 -9.96 -15.68
C SER A 101 6.90 -8.67 -15.40
N ASP A 102 6.63 -7.58 -16.12
CA ASP A 102 7.33 -6.33 -15.93
C ASP A 102 6.52 -5.44 -14.97
N LEU A 103 7.10 -5.18 -13.80
CA LEU A 103 6.46 -4.37 -12.76
C LEU A 103 7.18 -3.03 -12.67
N GLY A 104 6.46 -1.94 -12.91
CA GLY A 104 6.94 -0.60 -12.62
C GLY A 104 6.87 -0.33 -11.11
N VAL A 105 7.95 0.20 -10.55
CA VAL A 105 8.07 0.64 -9.17
C VAL A 105 7.99 2.16 -9.14
N TYR A 106 7.07 2.67 -8.33
CA TYR A 106 6.79 4.10 -8.23
C TYR A 106 6.86 4.55 -6.77
N VAL A 107 7.25 5.81 -6.58
CA VAL A 107 7.01 6.55 -5.34
C VAL A 107 5.99 7.63 -5.62
N PHE A 108 5.03 7.78 -4.72
CA PHE A 108 4.06 8.86 -4.75
C PHE A 108 4.21 9.71 -3.50
N ASP A 109 4.37 11.02 -3.71
CA ASP A 109 4.39 12.02 -2.65
C ASP A 109 2.96 12.53 -2.40
N ILE A 110 2.50 12.38 -1.16
CA ILE A 110 1.12 12.66 -0.78
C ILE A 110 0.81 14.16 -0.79
N GLN A 111 1.79 14.99 -0.40
CA GLN A 111 1.63 16.45 -0.36
C GLN A 111 1.65 17.06 -1.76
N SER A 112 2.69 16.77 -2.55
CA SER A 112 2.81 17.35 -3.89
C SER A 112 1.91 16.66 -4.93
N LYS A 113 1.39 15.48 -4.59
CA LYS A 113 0.69 14.57 -5.52
C LYS A 113 1.56 14.16 -6.71
N GLU A 114 2.88 14.23 -6.56
CA GLU A 114 3.84 13.87 -7.60
C GLU A 114 4.05 12.35 -7.61
N LYS A 115 4.03 11.78 -8.82
CA LYS A 115 4.39 10.39 -9.07
C LYS A 115 5.77 10.34 -9.74
N LYS A 116 6.69 9.60 -9.13
CA LYS A 116 8.02 9.35 -9.68
C LYS A 116 8.19 7.86 -9.98
N TYR A 117 8.53 7.55 -11.23
CA TYR A 117 9.02 6.22 -11.60
C TYR A 117 10.43 6.02 -11.05
N LEU A 118 10.68 4.88 -10.43
CA LEU A 118 11.99 4.54 -9.87
C LEU A 118 12.73 3.56 -10.77
N THR A 119 12.09 2.43 -11.06
CA THR A 119 12.68 1.33 -11.82
C THR A 119 11.59 0.36 -12.23
N ASN A 120 11.93 -0.60 -13.09
CA ASN A 120 11.13 -1.77 -13.33
C ASN A 120 11.81 -3.01 -12.77
N VAL A 121 11.00 -4.02 -12.44
CA VAL A 121 11.47 -5.29 -11.91
C VAL A 121 10.72 -6.43 -12.59
N ILE A 122 11.49 -7.41 -13.06
CA ILE A 122 10.95 -8.61 -13.71
C ILE A 122 10.74 -9.68 -12.63
N THR A 123 9.66 -9.56 -11.86
CA THR A 123 9.28 -10.53 -10.81
C THR A 123 7.87 -10.24 -10.28
N LYS A 124 7.19 -11.23 -9.69
CA LYS A 124 5.87 -11.06 -9.07
C LYS A 124 5.94 -10.56 -7.62
N ASP A 125 7.07 -10.75 -6.94
CA ASP A 125 7.23 -10.44 -5.50
C ASP A 125 8.40 -9.47 -5.26
N VAL A 126 8.08 -8.27 -4.76
CA VAL A 126 9.03 -7.20 -4.41
C VAL A 126 8.67 -6.69 -3.02
N TYR A 127 9.65 -6.56 -2.15
CA TYR A 127 9.49 -6.10 -0.78
C TYR A 127 10.34 -4.85 -0.55
N TYR A 128 9.82 -3.91 0.24
CA TYR A 128 10.56 -2.73 0.67
C TYR A 128 10.97 -2.87 2.14
N ASP A 129 12.26 -2.78 2.41
CA ASP A 129 12.81 -2.66 3.76
C ASP A 129 12.83 -1.18 4.14
N SER A 130 11.89 -0.76 4.97
CA SER A 130 11.82 0.64 5.42
C SER A 130 12.96 1.04 6.36
N ILE A 131 13.62 0.09 7.03
CA ILE A 131 14.74 0.38 7.95
C ILE A 131 15.99 0.67 7.13
N ASN A 132 16.27 -0.19 6.15
CA ASN A 132 17.47 -0.07 5.33
C ASN A 132 17.25 0.80 4.07
N LYS A 133 16.00 1.19 3.79
CA LYS A 133 15.58 1.85 2.55
C LYS A 133 15.94 1.03 1.30
N GLU A 134 15.76 -0.28 1.35
CA GLU A 134 16.19 -1.20 0.30
C GLU A 134 14.98 -1.93 -0.33
N LEU A 135 15.08 -2.27 -1.62
CA LEU A 135 14.12 -3.15 -2.28
C LEU A 135 14.75 -4.54 -2.41
N TYR A 136 14.04 -5.57 -1.95
CA TYR A 136 14.52 -6.94 -2.03
C TYR A 136 13.44 -7.88 -2.57
N LYS A 137 13.89 -9.01 -3.11
CA LYS A 137 13.03 -10.07 -3.64
C LYS A 137 13.10 -11.25 -2.68
N ASN A 138 11.95 -11.86 -2.38
CA ASN A 138 11.95 -13.17 -1.75
C ASN A 138 12.15 -14.21 -2.84
N ILE A 139 13.37 -14.73 -2.98
CA ILE A 139 13.63 -15.87 -3.85
C ILE A 139 13.44 -17.10 -2.98
N PHE A 140 12.30 -17.78 -3.11
CA PHE A 140 12.16 -19.10 -2.50
C PHE A 140 13.12 -20.05 -3.22
N PHE A 141 14.30 -20.27 -2.65
CA PHE A 141 15.08 -21.48 -2.90
C PHE A 141 14.78 -22.44 -1.75
N THR A 142 14.22 -23.61 -2.06
CA THR A 142 14.38 -24.77 -1.19
C THR A 142 15.85 -25.17 -1.24
N LEU A 143 16.66 -24.60 -0.35
CA LEU A 143 17.84 -25.23 0.26
C LEU A 143 18.42 -24.26 1.31
N ASN A 144 18.15 -24.60 2.56
CA ASN A 144 18.87 -24.22 3.78
C ASN A 144 19.09 -22.72 4.05
N GLU A 145 18.19 -22.20 4.89
CA GLU A 145 18.44 -21.26 5.99
C GLU A 145 19.25 -19.97 5.69
N THR A 146 18.52 -18.85 5.74
CA THR A 146 18.94 -17.47 6.10
C THR A 146 19.43 -16.48 5.04
N GLY A 147 19.54 -16.84 3.76
CA GLY A 147 19.93 -15.86 2.72
C GLY A 147 18.77 -14.97 2.24
N ARG A 148 18.76 -13.68 2.58
CA ARG A 148 18.04 -12.65 1.81
C ARG A 148 19.01 -12.06 0.79
N ASP A 149 18.78 -12.30 -0.50
CA ASP A 149 19.56 -11.64 -1.56
C ASP A 149 18.94 -10.29 -1.93
N ILE A 150 19.72 -9.22 -1.73
CA ILE A 150 19.39 -7.87 -2.19
C ILE A 150 19.79 -7.79 -3.67
N ILE A 151 18.82 -7.93 -4.57
CA ILE A 151 19.07 -7.84 -6.02
C ILE A 151 19.17 -6.37 -6.48
N TYR A 152 18.65 -5.41 -5.70
CA TYR A 152 18.73 -4.00 -6.07
C TYR A 152 18.75 -3.07 -4.86
N LYS A 153 19.80 -2.27 -4.73
CA LYS A 153 19.87 -1.19 -3.73
C LYS A 153 19.48 0.12 -4.41
N LEU A 154 18.34 0.69 -4.02
CA LEU A 154 17.93 2.02 -4.44
C LEU A 154 17.92 2.94 -3.22
N ASP A 155 18.85 3.90 -3.17
CA ASP A 155 18.85 4.90 -2.09
C ASP A 155 17.71 5.91 -2.32
N ILE A 156 16.64 5.75 -1.55
CA ILE A 156 15.49 6.67 -1.54
C ILE A 156 15.78 7.76 -0.50
N GLN A 157 16.68 8.69 -0.84
CA GLN A 157 16.88 9.94 -0.09
C GLN A 157 15.71 10.91 -0.31
#